data_AF-A0AAE8SFM5-F1
#
_entry.id   AF-A0AAE8SFM5-F1
#
_cell.length_a   1.000
_cell.length_b   1.000
_cell.length_c   1.000
_cell.angle_alpha   90.00
_cell.angle_beta   90.00
_cell.angle_gamma   90.00
#
_symmetry.space_group_name_H-M   'P 1'
#
loop_
_entity.id
_entity.type
_entity.pdbx_description
1 polymer ?
#
loop_
_entity_poly.entity_id
_entity_poly.type
_entity_poly.pdbx_seq_one_letter_code
_entity_poly.pdbx_strand_id
1 'polypeptide(L)'
;MSGEDDGQNMHPLHLRGLPAEIKSKILDEVWSLDPSNGYKELLNVALSCNDLCEHALPKLYFKDAKESLELDDNLDMPLALQWACWYGVLKTAKLALVALKKTGLDVKEKISTPFNNKNLYELRYQSVKRRGRPNDLAHGYVHWGSRSGLLHLACLRGNTAVAELLIDRGGVHPDTADGYATPPLAHALNEDVVSYTRSRN
;
A
#
# COMPACT_ATOMS: atom_id res chain seq x y z
N MET A 1 29.09 -23.53 53.97
CA MET A 1 29.12 -22.33 53.10
C MET A 1 28.86 -22.80 51.68
N SER A 2 27.60 -23.10 51.40
CA SER A 2 27.08 -23.38 50.06
C SER A 2 26.81 -22.03 49.41
N GLY A 3 27.69 -21.62 48.49
CA GLY A 3 27.45 -20.48 47.63
C GLY A 3 26.34 -20.84 46.66
N GLU A 4 25.17 -20.25 46.86
CA GLU A 4 24.11 -20.23 45.86
C GLU A 4 24.60 -19.34 44.72
N ASP A 5 24.85 -19.97 43.59
CA ASP A 5 25.11 -19.34 42.30
C ASP A 5 23.83 -18.63 41.87
N ASP A 6 23.84 -17.30 41.98
CA ASP A 6 22.79 -16.41 41.52
C ASP A 6 22.63 -16.60 40.00
N GLY A 7 21.76 -17.53 39.64
CA GLY A 7 21.25 -17.72 38.30
C GLY A 7 20.68 -16.39 37.81
N GLN A 8 21.49 -15.67 37.03
CA GLN A 8 21.09 -14.45 36.33
C GLN A 8 19.81 -14.77 35.55
N ASN A 9 18.68 -14.28 36.07
CA ASN A 9 17.43 -14.19 35.36
C ASN A 9 17.65 -13.30 34.12
N MET A 10 18.07 -13.91 33.01
CA MET A 10 17.91 -13.32 31.69
C MET A 10 16.42 -13.21 31.44
N HIS A 11 15.84 -12.06 31.84
CA HIS A 11 14.51 -11.68 31.41
C HIS A 11 14.48 -11.80 29.87
N PRO A 12 13.53 -12.56 29.28
CA PRO A 12 13.45 -12.69 27.85
C PRO A 12 13.36 -11.29 27.26
N LEU A 13 14.26 -10.97 26.33
CA LEU A 13 14.33 -9.68 25.64
C LEU A 13 12.95 -9.37 25.06
N HIS A 14 12.19 -8.52 25.76
CA HIS A 14 10.88 -8.10 25.30
C HIS A 14 11.10 -7.07 24.20
N LEU A 15 10.99 -7.51 22.94
CA LEU A 15 11.10 -6.67 21.75
C LEU A 15 10.24 -5.40 21.87
N ARG A 16 9.05 -5.51 22.49
CA ARG A 16 8.17 -4.38 22.77
C ARG A 16 8.86 -3.24 23.53
N GLY A 17 9.68 -3.56 24.55
CA GLY A 17 10.38 -2.59 25.40
C GLY A 17 11.65 -2.00 24.79
N LEU A 18 12.07 -2.44 23.61
CA LEU A 18 13.26 -1.89 22.96
C LEU A 18 13.00 -0.47 22.43
N PRO A 19 13.98 0.44 22.57
CA PRO A 19 13.99 1.73 21.89
C PRO A 19 13.81 1.59 20.37
N ALA A 20 13.18 2.59 19.75
CA ALA A 20 12.91 2.60 18.31
C ALA A 20 14.19 2.52 17.47
N GLU A 21 15.29 3.08 17.98
CA GLU A 21 16.61 3.09 17.37
C GLU A 21 17.19 1.66 17.26
N ILE A 22 17.04 0.87 18.32
CA ILE A 22 17.51 -0.52 18.35
C ILE A 22 16.66 -1.36 17.41
N LYS A 23 15.33 -1.18 17.42
CA LYS A 23 14.42 -1.84 16.46
C LYS A 23 14.80 -1.51 15.01
N SER A 24 15.13 -0.24 14.71
CA SER A 24 15.61 0.13 13.37
C SER A 24 16.90 -0.58 13.01
N LYS A 25 17.88 -0.63 13.92
CA LYS A 25 19.17 -1.30 13.67
C LYS A 25 19.02 -2.79 13.42
N ILE A 26 18.13 -3.47 14.14
CA ILE A 26 17.80 -4.88 13.89
C ILE A 26 17.29 -5.05 12.45
N LEU A 27 16.39 -4.18 12.02
CA LEU A 27 15.83 -4.24 10.66
C LEU A 27 16.86 -3.86 9.59
N ASP A 28 17.78 -2.94 9.88
CA ASP A 28 18.89 -2.60 8.99
C ASP A 28 19.82 -3.79 8.81
N GLU A 29 20.10 -4.53 9.88
CA GLU A 29 20.89 -5.76 9.80
C GLU A 29 20.17 -6.83 8.98
N VAL A 30 18.88 -7.10 9.26
CA VAL A 30 18.04 -8.04 8.49
C VAL A 30 18.03 -7.68 7.01
N TRP A 31 18.00 -6.39 6.69
CA TRP A 31 18.06 -5.88 5.32
C TRP A 31 19.40 -6.20 4.64
N SER A 32 20.49 -6.14 5.39
CA SER A 32 21.86 -6.33 4.92
C SER A 32 22.31 -7.79 4.84
N LEU A 33 21.62 -8.73 5.50
CA LEU A 33 21.97 -10.15 5.51
C LEU A 33 21.99 -10.79 4.10
N ASP A 34 21.06 -10.39 3.24
CA ASP A 34 21.01 -10.83 1.85
C ASP A 34 20.50 -9.70 0.94
N PRO A 35 21.39 -9.03 0.17
CA PRO A 35 21.00 -7.95 -0.73
C PRO A 35 19.98 -8.36 -1.80
N SER A 36 19.95 -9.65 -2.17
CA SER A 36 19.03 -10.17 -3.19
C SER A 36 17.64 -10.51 -2.63
N ASN A 37 17.54 -10.77 -1.32
CA ASN A 37 16.34 -11.27 -0.67
C ASN A 37 15.85 -10.40 0.52
N GLY A 38 16.53 -9.30 0.82
CA GLY A 38 16.23 -8.43 1.98
C GLY A 38 14.79 -7.90 2.02
N TYR A 39 14.15 -7.73 0.86
CA TYR A 39 12.71 -7.38 0.80
C TYR A 39 11.83 -8.51 1.37
N LYS A 40 12.09 -9.75 0.98
CA LYS A 40 11.34 -10.92 1.44
C LYS A 40 11.56 -11.15 2.93
N GLU A 41 12.80 -11.01 3.41
CA GLU A 41 13.10 -11.17 4.83
C GLU A 41 12.43 -10.10 5.68
N LEU A 42 12.48 -8.84 5.25
CA LEU A 42 11.79 -7.76 5.95
C LEU A 42 10.26 -7.94 5.92
N LEU A 43 9.72 -8.47 4.82
CA LEU A 43 8.30 -8.85 4.74
C LEU A 43 7.96 -10.00 5.69
N ASN A 44 8.80 -11.03 5.78
CA ASN A 44 8.63 -12.13 6.74
C ASN A 44 8.61 -11.61 8.18
N VAL A 45 9.52 -10.69 8.53
CA VAL A 45 9.54 -10.03 9.85
C VAL A 45 8.25 -9.25 10.10
N ALA A 46 7.78 -8.48 9.12
CA ALA A 46 6.53 -7.72 9.25
C ALA A 46 5.30 -8.63 9.44
N LEU A 47 5.30 -9.82 8.83
CA LEU A 47 4.20 -10.80 8.93
C LEU A 47 4.24 -11.61 10.23
N SER A 48 5.43 -11.87 10.77
CA SER A 48 5.63 -12.75 11.93
C SER A 48 5.74 -12.01 13.26
N CYS A 49 6.19 -10.75 13.27
CA CYS A 49 6.44 -9.98 14.48
C CYS A 49 5.69 -8.65 14.50
N ASN A 50 4.60 -8.59 15.28
CA ASN A 50 3.78 -7.38 15.37
C ASN A 50 4.54 -6.17 15.96
N ASP A 51 5.47 -6.41 16.92
CA ASP A 51 6.26 -5.34 17.55
C ASP A 51 7.28 -4.70 16.60
N LEU A 52 7.76 -5.45 15.60
CA LEU A 52 8.68 -4.96 14.57
C LEU A 52 7.94 -4.53 13.29
N CYS A 53 6.71 -5.00 13.08
CA CYS A 53 5.88 -4.69 11.91
C CYS A 53 5.76 -3.17 11.68
N GLU A 54 5.51 -2.40 12.75
CA GLU A 54 5.34 -0.94 12.65
C GLU A 54 6.61 -0.21 12.18
N HIS A 55 7.78 -0.83 12.37
CA HIS A 55 9.06 -0.31 11.90
C HIS A 55 9.50 -0.89 10.55
N ALA A 56 9.10 -2.13 10.26
CA ALA A 56 9.40 -2.82 9.00
C ALA A 56 8.57 -2.29 7.83
N LEU A 57 7.26 -2.07 8.03
CA LEU A 57 6.36 -1.60 6.97
C LEU A 57 6.79 -0.24 6.36
N PRO A 58 7.18 0.79 7.14
CA PRO A 58 7.67 2.04 6.56
C PRO A 58 8.91 1.88 5.69
N LYS A 59 9.83 0.96 6.03
CA LYS A 59 11.01 0.66 5.21
C LYS A 59 10.61 -0.04 3.91
N LEU A 60 9.72 -1.02 3.98
CA LEU A 60 9.16 -1.69 2.80
C LEU A 60 8.47 -0.71 1.87
N TYR A 61 7.60 0.17 2.39
CA TYR A 61 6.89 1.16 1.58
C TYR A 61 7.82 2.22 1.00
N PHE A 62 8.89 2.59 1.70
CA PHE A 62 9.90 3.51 1.15
C PHE A 62 10.65 2.89 -0.02
N LYS A 63 10.96 1.60 0.07
CA LYS A 63 11.56 0.88 -1.05
C LYS A 63 10.59 0.71 -2.22
N ASP A 64 9.36 0.26 -1.97
CA ASP A 64 8.31 0.17 -3.00
C ASP A 64 8.11 1.52 -3.70
N ALA A 65 8.11 2.61 -2.92
CA ALA A 65 8.06 3.96 -3.47
C ALA A 65 9.27 4.29 -4.35
N LYS A 66 10.49 3.93 -3.97
CA LYS A 66 11.69 4.13 -4.81
C LYS A 66 11.68 3.28 -6.08
N GLU A 67 11.43 1.99 -5.95
CA GLU A 67 11.41 1.04 -7.07
C GLU A 67 10.35 1.45 -8.09
N SER A 68 9.19 1.93 -7.63
CA SER A 68 8.16 2.45 -8.54
C SER A 68 8.63 3.61 -9.41
N LEU A 69 9.67 4.37 -9.03
CA LEU A 69 10.20 5.48 -9.83
C LEU A 69 11.19 5.03 -10.90
N GLU A 70 11.75 3.84 -10.74
CA GLU A 70 12.73 3.26 -11.66
C GLU A 70 12.02 2.46 -12.78
N LEU A 71 10.72 2.24 -12.65
CA LEU A 71 9.90 1.52 -13.61
C LEU A 71 9.34 2.48 -14.67
N ASP A 72 9.15 1.95 -15.88
CA ASP A 72 8.50 2.67 -16.98
C ASP A 72 7.11 3.21 -16.57
N ASP A 73 6.62 4.22 -17.29
CA ASP A 73 5.34 4.95 -17.09
C ASP A 73 4.10 4.08 -16.81
N ASN A 74 4.15 2.79 -17.11
CA ASN A 74 3.06 1.84 -16.88
C ASN A 74 3.06 1.22 -15.47
N LEU A 75 4.18 1.17 -14.76
CA LEU A 75 4.31 0.50 -13.45
C LEU A 75 4.78 1.45 -12.36
N ASP A 76 4.59 2.74 -12.60
CA ASP A 76 5.24 3.82 -11.88
C ASP A 76 4.62 4.15 -10.51
N MET A 77 3.52 3.49 -10.16
CA MET A 77 2.78 3.74 -8.92
C MET A 77 3.13 2.69 -7.85
N PRO A 78 3.43 3.09 -6.59
CA PRO A 78 3.78 2.14 -5.52
C PRO A 78 2.70 1.08 -5.32
N LEU A 79 3.09 -0.20 -5.30
CA LEU A 79 2.16 -1.32 -5.23
C LEU A 79 1.36 -1.29 -3.93
N ALA A 80 1.99 -0.90 -2.82
CA ALA A 80 1.32 -0.77 -1.53
C ALA A 80 0.16 0.24 -1.58
N LEU A 81 0.31 1.32 -2.36
CA LEU A 81 -0.71 2.35 -2.52
C LEU A 81 -1.86 1.86 -3.41
N GLN A 82 -1.54 1.16 -4.51
CA GLN A 82 -2.54 0.51 -5.35
C GLN A 82 -3.38 -0.50 -4.55
N TRP A 83 -2.74 -1.34 -3.75
CA TRP A 83 -3.41 -2.32 -2.89
C TRP A 83 -4.26 -1.66 -1.82
N ALA A 84 -3.75 -0.61 -1.16
CA ALA A 84 -4.52 0.10 -0.15
C ALA A 84 -5.79 0.72 -0.73
N CYS A 85 -5.74 1.27 -1.94
CA CYS A 85 -6.90 1.82 -2.64
C CYS A 85 -7.90 0.72 -3.05
N TRP A 86 -7.41 -0.47 -3.41
CA TRP A 86 -8.28 -1.59 -3.79
C TRP A 86 -8.99 -2.26 -2.61
N TYR A 87 -8.30 -2.44 -1.48
CA TYR A 87 -8.82 -3.14 -0.30
C TYR A 87 -9.34 -2.21 0.81
N GLY A 88 -9.13 -0.90 0.68
CA GLY A 88 -9.59 0.08 1.68
C GLY A 88 -8.71 0.13 2.93
N VAL A 89 -7.44 -0.26 2.84
CA VAL A 89 -6.54 -0.30 4.01
C VAL A 89 -5.95 1.08 4.29
N LEU A 90 -6.68 1.90 5.05
CA LEU A 90 -6.33 3.30 5.32
C LEU A 90 -4.94 3.49 5.96
N LYS A 91 -4.55 2.63 6.91
CA LYS A 91 -3.22 2.71 7.56
C LYS A 91 -2.11 2.54 6.53
N THR A 92 -2.23 1.57 5.62
CA THR A 92 -1.29 1.34 4.52
C THR A 92 -1.26 2.52 3.57
N ALA A 93 -2.41 3.07 3.16
CA ALA A 93 -2.46 4.24 2.28
C ALA A 93 -1.70 5.44 2.89
N LYS A 94 -1.94 5.74 4.18
CA LYS A 94 -1.26 6.82 4.89
C LYS A 94 0.26 6.61 4.94
N LEU A 95 0.70 5.41 5.29
CA LEU A 95 2.13 5.09 5.40
C LEU A 95 2.83 5.09 4.04
N ALA A 96 2.18 4.58 2.99
CA ALA A 96 2.70 4.60 1.62
C ALA A 96 2.84 6.03 1.10
N LEU A 97 1.87 6.92 1.36
CA LEU A 97 1.99 8.34 0.99
C LEU A 97 3.10 9.07 1.77
N VAL A 98 3.32 8.72 3.04
CA VAL A 98 4.45 9.24 3.82
C VAL A 98 5.78 8.76 3.23
N ALA A 99 5.86 7.50 2.85
CA ALA A 99 7.03 6.92 2.19
C ALA A 99 7.31 7.59 0.83
N LEU A 100 6.27 7.82 0.03
CA LEU A 100 6.37 8.54 -1.24
C LEU A 100 6.87 9.98 -1.03
N LYS A 101 6.37 10.70 -0.03
CA LYS A 101 6.87 12.05 0.29
C LYS A 101 8.36 12.06 0.62
N LYS A 102 8.87 11.00 1.25
CA LYS A 102 10.30 10.89 1.62
C LYS A 102 11.22 10.71 0.41
N THR A 103 10.72 10.29 -0.75
CA THR A 103 11.53 10.18 -1.97
C THR A 103 11.86 11.56 -2.57
N GLY A 104 11.21 12.63 -2.11
CA GLY A 104 11.41 13.99 -2.59
C GLY A 104 10.49 14.40 -3.74
N LEU A 105 9.60 13.51 -4.18
CA LEU A 105 8.61 13.80 -5.22
C LEU A 105 7.41 14.60 -4.70
N ASP A 106 6.78 15.33 -5.61
CA ASP A 106 5.46 15.90 -5.34
C ASP A 106 4.42 14.77 -5.30
N VAL A 107 3.97 14.46 -4.10
CA VAL A 107 2.91 13.48 -3.86
C VAL A 107 1.65 13.86 -4.61
N LYS A 108 1.33 15.15 -4.76
CA LYS A 108 0.11 15.60 -5.44
C LYS A 108 0.14 15.26 -6.91
N GLU A 109 1.23 15.63 -7.58
CA GLU A 109 1.45 15.29 -8.98
C GLU A 109 1.39 13.78 -9.16
N LYS A 110 2.12 13.02 -8.32
CA LYS A 110 2.19 11.57 -8.46
C LYS A 110 0.84 10.87 -8.28
N ILE A 111 0.02 11.25 -7.29
CA ILE A 111 -1.31 10.61 -7.11
C ILE A 111 -2.30 10.99 -8.22
N SER A 112 -2.06 12.11 -8.91
CA SER A 112 -2.82 12.55 -10.09
C SER A 112 -2.50 11.73 -11.33
N THR A 113 -1.27 11.22 -11.41
CA THR A 113 -0.80 10.47 -12.55
C THR A 113 -1.55 9.14 -12.63
N PRO A 114 -2.13 8.82 -13.80
CA PRO A 114 -2.71 7.51 -14.01
C PRO A 114 -1.62 6.46 -14.16
N PHE A 115 -1.93 5.22 -13.79
CA PHE A 115 -0.97 4.11 -13.85
C PHE A 115 -1.62 2.88 -14.49
N ASN A 116 -0.81 2.01 -15.10
CA ASN A 116 -1.30 0.79 -15.71
C ASN A 116 -1.43 -0.32 -14.66
N ASN A 117 -2.68 -0.68 -14.38
CA ASN A 117 -3.02 -1.65 -13.34
C ASN A 117 -3.16 -3.09 -13.86
N LYS A 118 -2.70 -3.37 -15.09
CA LYS A 118 -2.79 -4.68 -15.72
C LYS A 118 -2.15 -5.78 -14.87
N ASN A 119 -1.02 -5.51 -14.22
CA ASN A 119 -0.35 -6.49 -13.37
C ASN A 119 -1.18 -6.87 -12.13
N LEU A 120 -1.78 -5.90 -11.43
CA LEU A 120 -2.68 -6.20 -10.30
C LEU A 120 -3.89 -6.99 -10.76
N TYR A 121 -4.46 -6.61 -11.92
CA TYR A 121 -5.57 -7.32 -12.54
C TYR A 121 -5.19 -8.75 -12.86
N GLU A 122 -4.07 -8.98 -13.56
CA GLU A 122 -3.60 -10.31 -13.95
C GLU A 122 -3.30 -11.17 -12.72
N LEU A 123 -2.58 -10.64 -11.73
CA LEU A 123 -2.32 -11.36 -10.48
C LEU A 123 -3.63 -11.79 -9.79
N ARG A 124 -4.65 -10.94 -9.81
CA ARG A 124 -5.96 -11.22 -9.19
C ARG A 124 -6.81 -12.16 -10.04
N TYR A 125 -6.90 -11.94 -11.34
CA TYR A 125 -7.59 -12.82 -12.28
C TYR A 125 -7.04 -14.25 -12.18
N GLN A 126 -5.71 -14.38 -12.17
CA GLN A 126 -5.04 -15.66 -11.96
C GLN A 126 -5.31 -16.25 -10.57
N SER A 127 -5.47 -15.42 -9.53
CA SER A 127 -5.82 -15.88 -8.18
C SER A 127 -7.28 -16.37 -8.10
N VAL A 128 -8.21 -15.69 -8.77
CA VAL A 128 -9.63 -16.09 -8.84
C VAL A 128 -9.79 -17.38 -9.65
N LYS A 129 -9.11 -17.47 -10.80
CA LYS A 129 -9.05 -18.68 -11.63
C LYS A 129 -8.54 -19.89 -10.83
N ARG A 130 -7.47 -19.70 -10.04
CA ARG A 130 -6.93 -20.74 -9.14
C ARG A 130 -7.91 -21.18 -8.05
N ARG A 131 -8.81 -20.30 -7.61
CA ARG A 131 -9.83 -20.61 -6.59
C ARG A 131 -11.10 -21.26 -7.15
N GLY A 132 -11.12 -21.60 -8.45
CA GLY A 132 -12.20 -22.39 -9.04
C GLY A 132 -13.55 -21.70 -9.13
N ARG A 133 -13.63 -20.36 -9.01
CA ARG A 133 -14.87 -19.64 -9.33
C ARG A 133 -14.98 -19.52 -10.85
N PRO A 134 -15.95 -20.18 -11.51
CA PRO A 134 -16.04 -20.19 -12.95
C PRO A 134 -16.76 -18.93 -13.47
N ASN A 135 -16.18 -18.35 -14.52
CA ASN A 135 -16.83 -17.76 -15.70
C ASN A 135 -18.00 -16.77 -15.58
N ASP A 136 -18.46 -16.37 -14.40
CA ASP A 136 -19.27 -15.17 -14.29
C ASP A 136 -18.35 -14.02 -14.65
N LEU A 137 -18.55 -13.52 -15.88
CA LEU A 137 -17.96 -12.31 -16.42
C LEU A 137 -17.83 -11.32 -15.29
N ALA A 138 -16.59 -11.12 -14.84
CA ALA A 138 -16.29 -10.29 -13.72
C ALA A 138 -16.48 -8.84 -14.20
N HIS A 139 -17.72 -8.43 -14.45
CA HIS A 139 -18.10 -7.18 -15.12
C HIS A 139 -17.53 -5.96 -14.39
N GLY A 140 -17.31 -6.07 -13.08
CA GLY A 140 -16.57 -5.06 -12.29
C GLY A 140 -15.06 -4.97 -12.55
N TYR A 141 -14.51 -5.75 -13.48
CA TYR A 141 -13.08 -5.79 -13.81
C TYR A 141 -12.77 -5.48 -15.29
N VAL A 142 -13.78 -5.37 -16.16
CA VAL A 142 -13.59 -5.37 -17.63
C VAL A 142 -13.38 -3.95 -18.22
N HIS A 143 -13.62 -2.89 -17.47
CA HIS A 143 -13.58 -1.52 -18.01
C HIS A 143 -12.67 -0.62 -17.17
N TRP A 144 -11.38 -0.95 -17.14
CA TRP A 144 -10.37 -0.10 -16.54
C TRP A 144 -9.55 0.54 -17.66
N GLY A 145 -9.73 1.83 -17.88
CA GLY A 145 -8.96 2.56 -18.89
C GLY A 145 -7.48 2.51 -18.57
N SER A 146 -6.65 2.49 -19.61
CA SER A 146 -5.19 2.59 -19.53
C SER A 146 -4.70 3.84 -18.76
N ARG A 147 -5.61 4.76 -18.45
CA ARG A 147 -5.35 6.01 -17.73
C ARG A 147 -6.19 6.20 -16.46
N SER A 148 -6.56 5.15 -15.73
CA SER A 148 -7.30 5.35 -14.47
C SER A 148 -6.33 5.53 -13.30
N GLY A 149 -6.56 6.56 -12.47
CA GLY A 149 -5.74 6.88 -11.29
C GLY A 149 -6.19 6.19 -10.00
N LEU A 150 -5.50 6.47 -8.89
CA LEU A 150 -5.76 5.84 -7.58
C LEU A 150 -7.18 6.10 -7.07
N LEU A 151 -7.73 7.29 -7.34
CA LEU A 151 -9.07 7.68 -6.90
C LEU A 151 -10.16 6.84 -7.60
N HIS A 152 -10.00 6.55 -8.89
CA HIS A 152 -10.88 5.62 -9.60
C HIS A 152 -10.92 4.26 -8.91
N LEU A 153 -9.79 3.83 -8.31
CA LEU A 153 -9.63 2.48 -7.77
C LEU A 153 -10.32 2.37 -6.41
N ALA A 154 -10.17 3.42 -5.60
CA ALA A 154 -10.87 3.56 -4.34
C ALA A 154 -12.39 3.67 -4.57
N CYS A 155 -12.84 4.47 -5.54
CA CYS A 155 -14.26 4.64 -5.85
C CYS A 155 -14.89 3.36 -6.38
N LEU A 156 -14.27 2.68 -7.34
CA LEU A 156 -14.73 1.40 -7.89
C LEU A 156 -15.02 0.38 -6.78
N ARG A 157 -14.21 0.39 -5.73
CA ARG A 157 -14.32 -0.55 -4.60
C ARG A 157 -15.14 -0.04 -3.43
N GLY A 158 -15.68 1.18 -3.51
CA GLY A 158 -16.47 1.79 -2.45
C GLY A 158 -15.64 2.17 -1.21
N ASN A 159 -14.33 2.33 -1.34
CA ASN A 159 -13.41 2.59 -0.23
C ASN A 159 -13.39 4.08 0.13
N THR A 160 -14.49 4.55 0.74
CA THR A 160 -14.71 5.96 1.14
C THR A 160 -13.50 6.57 1.82
N ALA A 161 -13.05 6.02 2.96
CA ALA A 161 -11.95 6.61 3.73
C ALA A 161 -10.63 6.76 2.96
N VAL A 162 -10.36 5.90 1.98
CA VAL A 162 -9.16 6.03 1.13
C VAL A 162 -9.40 7.06 0.03
N ALA A 163 -10.60 7.13 -0.55
CA ALA A 163 -10.97 8.17 -1.50
C ALA A 163 -10.90 9.57 -0.86
N GLU A 164 -11.44 9.74 0.35
CA GLU A 164 -11.33 10.98 1.14
C GLU A 164 -9.87 11.38 1.35
N LEU A 165 -9.03 10.43 1.77
CA LEU A 165 -7.60 10.68 1.95
C LEU A 165 -6.92 11.16 0.67
N LEU A 166 -7.25 10.58 -0.50
CA LEU A 166 -6.67 10.99 -1.78
C LEU A 166 -7.12 12.40 -2.19
N ILE A 167 -8.39 12.74 -1.98
CA ILE A 167 -8.95 14.07 -2.27
C ILE A 167 -8.34 15.12 -1.33
N ASP A 168 -8.25 14.83 -0.02
CA ASP A 168 -7.68 15.72 0.99
C ASP A 168 -6.20 16.05 0.74
N ARG A 169 -5.47 15.12 0.10
CA ARG A 169 -4.07 15.37 -0.29
C ARG A 169 -3.95 16.33 -1.46
N GLY A 170 -5.05 16.65 -2.14
CA GLY A 170 -5.15 17.73 -3.13
C GLY A 170 -4.46 17.44 -4.45
N GLY A 171 -4.23 16.17 -4.77
CA GLY A 171 -3.62 15.76 -6.04
C GLY A 171 -4.60 15.25 -7.09
N VAL A 172 -5.85 14.91 -6.74
CA VAL A 172 -6.82 14.37 -7.71
C VAL A 172 -8.16 15.06 -7.55
N HIS A 173 -8.70 15.62 -8.64
CA HIS A 173 -10.06 16.16 -8.64
C HIS A 173 -11.07 15.00 -8.75
N PRO A 174 -12.19 15.02 -8.00
CA PRO A 174 -13.20 13.97 -8.05
C PRO A 174 -13.83 13.77 -9.44
N ASP A 175 -13.74 14.78 -10.31
CA ASP A 175 -14.20 14.73 -11.71
C ASP A 175 -13.10 14.44 -12.75
N THR A 176 -11.85 14.18 -12.33
CA THR A 176 -10.76 13.87 -13.28
C THR A 176 -11.05 12.54 -13.97
N ALA A 177 -11.46 12.60 -15.23
CA ALA A 177 -11.82 11.42 -16.00
C ALA A 177 -10.63 10.51 -16.34
N ASP A 178 -10.91 9.21 -16.42
CA ASP A 178 -9.97 8.21 -16.93
C ASP A 178 -9.83 8.27 -18.48
N GLY A 179 -9.10 7.29 -19.03
CA GLY A 179 -8.88 7.16 -20.47
C GLY A 179 -10.14 6.89 -21.31
N TYR A 180 -11.28 6.59 -20.67
CA TYR A 180 -12.60 6.43 -21.29
C TYR A 180 -13.49 7.66 -21.05
N ALA A 181 -12.91 8.78 -20.63
CA ALA A 181 -13.64 9.99 -20.24
C ALA A 181 -14.64 9.73 -19.10
N THR A 182 -14.38 8.73 -18.26
CA THR A 182 -15.26 8.34 -17.16
C THR A 182 -14.68 8.83 -15.83
N PRO A 183 -15.40 9.66 -15.04
CA PRO A 183 -14.90 10.15 -13.77
C PRO A 183 -14.87 9.03 -12.70
N PRO A 184 -14.05 9.15 -11.64
CA PRO A 184 -13.98 8.19 -10.54
C PRO A 184 -15.34 7.88 -9.94
N LEU A 185 -16.20 8.90 -9.83
CA LEU A 185 -17.55 8.79 -9.31
C LEU A 185 -18.45 7.85 -10.13
N ALA A 186 -18.28 7.80 -11.45
CA ALA A 186 -19.09 6.92 -12.30
C ALA A 186 -18.81 5.43 -12.04
N HIS A 187 -17.66 5.11 -11.45
CA HIS A 187 -17.31 3.76 -10.99
C HIS A 187 -17.80 3.46 -9.58
N ALA A 188 -18.28 4.45 -8.82
CA ALA A 188 -18.64 4.26 -7.42
C ALA A 188 -19.83 3.31 -7.28
N LEU A 189 -19.59 2.20 -6.59
CA LEU A 189 -20.63 1.23 -6.25
C LEU A 189 -21.39 1.56 -4.96
N ASN A 190 -21.01 2.64 -4.25
CA ASN A 190 -21.53 3.02 -2.93
C ASN A 190 -22.01 4.49 -2.89
N GLU A 191 -23.23 4.72 -2.39
CA GLU A 191 -23.85 6.04 -2.19
C GLU A 191 -23.07 6.97 -1.24
N ASP A 192 -22.34 6.42 -0.26
CA ASP A 192 -21.51 7.20 0.65
C ASP A 192 -20.32 7.87 -0.07
N VAL A 193 -19.72 7.18 -1.04
CA VAL A 193 -18.67 7.77 -1.89
C VAL A 193 -19.28 8.88 -2.75
N VAL A 194 -20.48 8.64 -3.29
CA VAL A 194 -21.19 9.58 -4.17
C VAL A 194 -21.55 10.88 -3.44
N SER A 195 -22.09 10.77 -2.23
CA SER A 195 -22.47 11.92 -1.41
C SER A 195 -21.24 12.73 -1.00
N TYR A 196 -20.15 12.07 -0.59
CA TYR A 196 -18.91 12.75 -0.23
C TYR A 196 -18.28 13.51 -1.40
N THR A 197 -18.13 12.88 -2.58
CA THR A 197 -17.52 13.56 -3.74
C THR A 197 -18.37 14.74 -4.24
N ARG A 198 -19.70 14.62 -4.22
CA ARG A 198 -20.60 15.74 -4.57
C ARG A 198 -20.49 16.92 -3.62
N SER A 199 -20.18 16.70 -2.35
CA SER A 199 -20.02 17.77 -1.36
C SER A 199 -18.78 18.65 -1.56
N ARG A 200 -17.86 18.21 -2.43
CA ARG A 200 -16.55 18.84 -2.69
C ARG A 200 -16.40 19.41 -4.11
N ASN A 201 -17.42 19.26 -4.96
CA ASN A 201 -17.58 19.96 -6.24
C ASN A 201 -18.30 21.29 -6.02
#